data_AF-I1H970-F1
#
_entry.id   AF-I1H970-F1
#
_cell.length_a   1.000
_cell.length_b   1.000
_cell.length_c   1.000
_cell.angle_alpha   90.00
_cell.angle_beta   90.00
_cell.angle_gamma   90.00
#
_symmetry.space_group_name_H-M   'P 1'
#
loop_
_entity.id
_entity.type
_entity.pdbx_description
1 polymer ?
#
loop_
_entity_poly.entity_id
_entity_poly.type
_entity_poly.pdbx_seq_one_letter_code
_entity_poly.pdbx_strand_id
1 'polypeptide(L)'
;MVGLELGNRGLVLRLALLAALAGFAAAGFISNEALLSPGGAGRSLLQTKKDCPVTFDGANYTIITSRCKGPLYQAALCCEALKDFACPYAVYINDPATNCAATMFSFIHLYGKYPPGLFANTCREGNSGLKCPDDIPQVQPGQEGKSAAASAVPVAMLTAGATALSVLIVLS
;
A
#
# COMPACT_ATOMS: atom_id res chain seq x y z
N MET A 1 51.40 9.25 -16.60
CA MET A 1 50.45 8.26 -16.05
C MET A 1 49.39 8.98 -15.21
N VAL A 2 48.44 9.71 -15.82
CA VAL A 2 47.24 10.24 -15.13
C VAL A 2 46.19 10.46 -16.22
N GLY A 3 45.39 9.44 -16.57
CA GLY A 3 44.52 9.56 -17.75
C GLY A 3 43.33 8.62 -17.84
N LEU A 4 42.95 7.91 -16.77
CA LEU A 4 41.91 6.86 -16.85
C LEU A 4 40.98 6.79 -15.63
N GLU A 5 40.81 7.87 -14.86
CA GLU A 5 39.99 7.88 -13.62
C GLU A 5 39.00 9.07 -13.56
N LEU A 6 38.53 9.60 -14.70
CA LEU A 6 37.54 10.70 -14.71
C LEU A 6 36.18 10.33 -15.33
N GLY A 7 36.07 9.21 -16.06
CA GLY A 7 34.80 8.74 -16.64
C GLY A 7 33.91 7.97 -15.67
N ASN A 8 34.50 7.31 -14.67
CA ASN A 8 33.78 6.39 -13.79
C ASN A 8 32.94 7.12 -12.73
N ARG A 9 33.43 8.25 -12.18
CA ARG A 9 32.73 9.00 -11.13
C ARG A 9 31.46 9.68 -11.65
N GLY A 10 31.47 10.19 -12.89
CA GLY A 10 30.30 10.79 -13.52
C GLY A 10 29.24 9.75 -13.90
N LEU A 11 29.66 8.58 -14.38
CA LEU A 11 28.78 7.43 -14.63
C LEU A 11 28.16 6.90 -13.33
N VAL A 12 28.96 6.75 -12.27
CA VAL A 12 28.52 6.33 -10.93
C VAL A 12 27.53 7.35 -10.35
N LEU A 13 27.78 8.66 -10.50
CA LEU A 13 26.86 9.69 -10.03
C LEU A 13 25.54 9.69 -10.82
N ARG A 14 25.58 9.44 -12.15
CA ARG A 14 24.39 9.32 -12.99
C ARG A 14 23.60 8.04 -12.70
N LEU A 15 24.28 6.91 -12.48
CA LEU A 15 23.66 5.66 -12.05
C LEU A 15 23.04 5.80 -10.64
N ALA A 16 23.71 6.50 -9.73
CA ALA A 16 23.19 6.78 -8.39
C ALA A 16 21.94 7.69 -8.45
N LEU A 17 21.92 8.68 -9.34
CA LEU A 17 20.76 9.56 -9.55
C LEU A 17 19.57 8.80 -10.19
N LEU A 18 19.83 7.90 -11.13
CA LEU A 18 18.81 7.03 -11.74
C LEU A 18 18.24 6.02 -10.72
N ALA A 19 19.07 5.48 -9.82
CA ALA A 19 18.64 4.59 -8.76
C ALA A 19 17.80 5.29 -7.68
N ALA A 20 18.04 6.59 -7.43
CA ALA A 20 17.25 7.38 -6.48
C ALA A 20 15.84 7.76 -7.02
N LEU A 21 15.64 7.74 -8.34
CA LEU A 21 14.35 8.00 -8.99
C LEU A 21 13.48 6.73 -9.15
N ALA A 22 14.01 5.55 -8.83
CA ALA A 22 13.21 4.33 -8.72
C ALA A 22 12.39 4.37 -7.43
N GLY A 23 11.37 5.25 -7.41
CA GLY A 23 10.31 5.22 -6.42
C GLY A 23 9.71 3.81 -6.39
N PHE A 24 9.76 3.18 -5.23
CA PHE A 24 9.30 1.82 -5.00
C PHE A 24 7.76 1.80 -5.06
N ALA A 25 7.20 1.79 -6.27
CA ALA A 25 5.80 1.41 -6.49
C ALA A 25 5.71 -0.10 -6.28
N ALA A 26 5.75 -0.54 -5.03
CA ALA A 26 5.42 -1.93 -4.71
C ALA A 26 3.92 -2.07 -4.81
N ALA A 27 3.45 -2.83 -5.80
CA ALA A 27 2.13 -3.45 -5.73
C ALA A 27 2.00 -4.15 -4.38
N GLY A 28 1.18 -3.59 -3.48
CA GLY A 28 0.83 -4.26 -2.24
C GLY A 28 0.02 -5.53 -2.55
N PHE A 29 -0.05 -6.45 -1.60
CA PHE A 29 -1.06 -7.51 -1.62
C PHE A 29 -1.64 -7.65 -0.22
N ILE A 30 -2.80 -8.27 -0.11
CA ILE A 30 -3.36 -8.69 1.17
C ILE A 30 -3.15 -10.20 1.22
N SER A 31 -2.24 -10.64 2.10
CA SER A 31 -1.90 -12.04 2.27
C SER A 31 -3.12 -12.90 2.58
N ASN A 32 -3.13 -14.15 2.11
CA ASN A 32 -4.15 -15.12 2.53
C ASN A 32 -4.18 -15.27 4.05
N GLU A 33 -3.03 -15.26 4.74
CA GLU A 33 -3.00 -15.33 6.20
C GLU A 33 -3.69 -14.15 6.88
N ALA A 34 -3.62 -12.94 6.29
CA ALA A 34 -4.35 -11.77 6.77
C ALA A 34 -5.86 -11.93 6.55
N LEU A 35 -6.29 -12.51 5.42
CA LEU A 35 -7.71 -12.81 5.14
C LEU A 35 -8.28 -13.89 6.05
N LEU A 36 -7.46 -14.90 6.37
CA LEU A 36 -7.79 -15.95 7.31
C LEU A 36 -7.75 -15.47 8.77
N SER A 37 -7.22 -14.27 9.02
CA SER A 37 -7.11 -13.72 10.35
C SER A 37 -8.51 -13.70 10.98
N PRO A 38 -8.69 -14.40 12.12
CA PRO A 38 -10.02 -14.67 12.64
C PRO A 38 -10.61 -13.39 13.23
N GLY A 39 -11.34 -12.65 12.40
CA GLY A 39 -12.40 -11.74 12.85
C GLY A 39 -13.68 -12.48 13.25
N GLY A 40 -13.70 -13.83 13.24
CA GLY A 40 -14.91 -14.60 13.58
C GLY A 40 -14.82 -16.14 13.62
N ALA A 41 -13.63 -16.77 13.60
CA ALA A 41 -13.51 -18.24 13.71
C ALA A 41 -12.61 -18.63 14.90
N GLY A 42 -13.22 -19.28 15.89
CA GLY A 42 -12.72 -19.49 17.26
C GLY A 42 -11.54 -20.44 17.46
N ARG A 43 -10.42 -20.26 16.74
CA ARG A 43 -9.16 -20.99 17.00
C ARG A 43 -7.93 -20.12 16.78
N SER A 44 -7.81 -18.99 17.47
CA SER A 44 -6.49 -18.40 17.69
C SER A 44 -5.93 -18.97 18.99
N LEU A 45 -4.80 -19.65 18.90
CA LEU A 45 -3.94 -19.90 20.06
C LEU A 45 -3.67 -18.56 20.77
N LEU A 46 -3.44 -18.59 22.08
CA LEU A 46 -3.12 -17.46 22.98
C LEU A 46 -1.79 -16.75 22.62
N GLN A 47 -1.56 -16.48 21.33
CA GLN A 47 -0.43 -15.75 20.83
C GLN A 47 -0.64 -14.29 21.20
N THR A 48 0.19 -13.80 22.12
CA THR A 48 0.24 -12.38 22.49
C THR A 48 0.89 -11.64 21.33
N LYS A 49 0.10 -11.31 20.32
CA LYS A 49 0.49 -10.41 19.22
C LYS A 49 0.63 -8.99 19.78
N LYS A 50 1.53 -8.20 19.19
CA LYS A 50 1.63 -6.77 19.51
C LYS A 50 0.38 -6.04 19.03
N ASP A 51 0.07 -4.94 19.71
CA ASP A 51 -1.01 -4.05 19.29
C ASP A 51 -0.70 -3.41 17.94
N CYS A 52 -1.77 -3.20 17.17
CA CYS A 52 -1.69 -2.57 15.88
C CYS A 52 -1.33 -1.08 16.02
N PRO A 53 -0.30 -0.58 15.32
CA PRO A 53 0.11 0.82 15.40
C PRO A 53 -0.83 1.79 14.65
N VAL A 54 -1.85 1.27 13.96
CA VAL A 54 -2.91 2.03 13.30
C VAL A 54 -4.26 1.70 13.94
N THR A 55 -5.12 2.72 14.03
CA THR A 55 -6.50 2.53 14.49
C THR A 55 -7.42 2.26 13.31
N PHE A 56 -8.33 1.32 13.49
CA PHE A 56 -9.44 1.08 12.58
C PHE A 56 -10.75 1.71 13.11
N ASP A 57 -10.75 2.23 14.34
CA ASP A 57 -11.89 2.96 14.88
C ASP A 57 -12.16 4.22 14.05
N GLY A 58 -13.44 4.49 13.76
CA GLY A 58 -13.84 5.62 12.92
C GLY A 58 -13.53 5.48 11.42
N ALA A 59 -12.96 4.36 10.95
CA ALA A 59 -12.73 4.13 9.53
C ALA A 59 -14.05 4.12 8.73
N ASN A 60 -14.01 4.47 7.45
CA ASN A 60 -15.20 4.50 6.61
C ASN A 60 -15.56 3.10 6.09
N TYR A 61 -16.35 2.36 6.86
CA TYR A 61 -16.84 1.02 6.49
C TYR A 61 -17.89 1.02 5.37
N THR A 62 -18.42 2.17 4.98
CA THR A 62 -19.41 2.25 3.89
C THR A 62 -18.83 1.82 2.54
N ILE A 63 -17.51 1.92 2.37
CA ILE A 63 -16.78 1.41 1.20
C ILE A 63 -17.12 -0.08 0.98
N ILE A 64 -17.13 -0.87 2.06
CA ILE A 64 -17.47 -2.29 2.01
C ILE A 64 -18.98 -2.50 2.02
N THR A 65 -19.69 -1.90 2.99
CA THR A 65 -21.10 -2.23 3.26
C THR A 65 -22.07 -1.72 2.19
N SER A 66 -21.68 -0.72 1.39
CA SER A 66 -22.50 -0.24 0.27
C SER A 66 -22.45 -1.18 -0.95
N ARG A 67 -21.40 -2.00 -1.09
CA ARG A 67 -21.13 -2.85 -2.26
C ARG A 67 -21.28 -4.34 -1.98
N CYS A 68 -20.70 -4.81 -0.88
CA CYS A 68 -20.76 -6.21 -0.48
C CYS A 68 -22.05 -6.47 0.32
N LYS A 69 -23.11 -6.94 -0.33
CA LYS A 69 -24.43 -7.15 0.30
C LYS A 69 -24.88 -8.60 0.23
N GLY A 70 -25.48 -9.04 1.35
CA GLY A 70 -26.18 -10.32 1.42
C GLY A 70 -27.53 -10.27 0.70
N PRO A 71 -28.16 -11.44 0.47
CA PRO A 71 -27.73 -12.77 0.91
C PRO A 71 -26.69 -13.45 0.00
N LEU A 72 -26.52 -12.96 -1.24
CA LEU A 72 -25.73 -13.63 -2.28
C LEU A 72 -24.25 -13.21 -2.36
N TYR A 73 -23.80 -12.26 -1.52
CA TYR A 73 -22.41 -11.79 -1.38
C TYR A 73 -21.52 -12.01 -2.63
N GLN A 74 -21.75 -11.21 -3.66
CA GLN A 74 -21.07 -11.38 -4.95
C GLN A 74 -19.55 -11.19 -4.80
N ALA A 75 -18.79 -12.20 -5.21
CA ALA A 75 -17.34 -12.22 -5.01
C ALA A 75 -16.63 -11.00 -5.58
N ALA A 76 -16.89 -10.66 -6.85
CA ALA A 76 -16.27 -9.50 -7.49
C ALA A 76 -16.47 -8.21 -6.69
N LEU A 77 -17.71 -7.90 -6.32
CA LEU A 77 -18.06 -6.69 -5.57
C LEU A 77 -17.48 -6.69 -4.15
N CYS A 78 -17.52 -7.84 -3.47
CA CYS A 78 -17.02 -7.94 -2.09
C CYS A 78 -15.50 -7.85 -2.02
N CYS A 79 -14.79 -8.47 -2.97
CA CYS A 79 -13.34 -8.48 -2.97
C CYS A 79 -12.76 -7.17 -3.49
N GLU A 80 -13.40 -6.53 -4.46
CA GLU A 80 -13.05 -5.17 -4.91
C GLU A 80 -13.22 -4.16 -3.77
N ALA A 81 -14.38 -4.15 -3.11
CA ALA A 81 -14.63 -3.24 -1.99
C ALA A 81 -13.69 -3.49 -0.78
N LEU A 82 -13.32 -4.75 -0.54
CA LEU A 82 -12.32 -5.08 0.47
C LEU A 82 -10.94 -4.55 0.08
N LYS A 83 -10.54 -4.66 -1.19
CA LYS A 83 -9.27 -4.12 -1.69
C LYS A 83 -9.23 -2.60 -1.50
N ASP A 84 -10.28 -1.88 -1.88
CA ASP A 84 -10.36 -0.42 -1.70
C ASP A 84 -10.20 0.01 -0.24
N PHE A 85 -10.78 -0.76 0.69
CA PHE A 85 -10.68 -0.48 2.10
C PHE A 85 -9.32 -0.88 2.72
N ALA A 86 -8.82 -2.07 2.40
CA ALA A 86 -7.72 -2.69 3.13
C ALA A 86 -6.33 -2.44 2.51
N CYS A 87 -6.25 -2.17 1.21
CA CYS A 87 -4.98 -1.93 0.52
C CYS A 87 -4.14 -0.75 1.06
N PRO A 88 -4.74 0.35 1.55
CA PRO A 88 -3.98 1.41 2.24
C PRO A 88 -3.29 0.93 3.54
N TYR A 89 -3.74 -0.20 4.10
CA TYR A 89 -3.23 -0.77 5.35
C TYR A 89 -2.43 -2.07 5.12
N ALA A 90 -2.14 -2.43 3.87
CA ALA A 90 -1.54 -3.71 3.49
C ALA A 90 -0.25 -4.02 4.27
N VAL A 91 0.61 -3.01 4.45
CA VAL A 91 1.86 -3.15 5.21
C VAL A 91 1.63 -3.60 6.66
N TYR A 92 0.56 -3.16 7.31
CA TYR A 92 0.27 -3.50 8.71
C TYR A 92 -0.48 -4.82 8.84
N ILE A 93 -1.49 -5.05 7.99
CA ILE A 93 -2.33 -6.25 8.11
C ILE A 93 -1.61 -7.52 7.65
N ASN A 94 -0.56 -7.38 6.85
CA ASN A 94 0.30 -8.51 6.49
C ASN A 94 1.35 -8.85 7.56
N ASP A 95 1.53 -8.03 8.60
CA ASP A 95 2.49 -8.33 9.65
C ASP A 95 1.96 -9.41 10.61
N PRO A 96 2.51 -10.64 10.60
CA PRO A 96 2.05 -11.71 11.47
C PRO A 96 2.39 -11.44 12.95
N ALA A 97 3.27 -10.49 13.28
CA ALA A 97 3.63 -10.14 14.66
C ALA A 97 2.60 -9.25 15.36
N THR A 98 1.66 -8.64 14.63
CA THR A 98 0.64 -7.73 15.17
C THR A 98 -0.77 -8.31 15.10
N ASN A 99 -1.69 -7.72 15.85
CA ASN A 99 -3.12 -8.04 15.78
C ASN A 99 -3.87 -7.24 14.69
N CYS A 100 -3.19 -6.49 13.82
CA CYS A 100 -3.80 -5.58 12.85
C CYS A 100 -4.87 -6.23 11.97
N ALA A 101 -4.58 -7.36 11.33
CA ALA A 101 -5.56 -8.05 10.49
C ALA A 101 -6.78 -8.51 11.29
N ALA A 102 -6.57 -9.06 12.48
CA ALA A 102 -7.67 -9.52 13.34
C ALA A 102 -8.58 -8.34 13.73
N THR A 103 -7.99 -7.25 14.22
CA THR A 103 -8.71 -6.04 14.60
C THR A 103 -9.49 -5.45 13.42
N MET A 104 -8.86 -5.33 12.25
CA MET A 104 -9.52 -4.84 11.03
C MET A 104 -10.74 -5.69 10.67
N PHE A 105 -10.57 -7.02 10.58
CA PHE A 105 -11.66 -7.93 10.20
C PHE A 105 -12.76 -8.00 11.26
N SER A 106 -12.45 -7.83 12.55
CA SER A 106 -13.46 -7.72 13.61
C SER A 106 -14.36 -6.51 13.41
N PHE A 107 -13.80 -5.33 13.09
CA PHE A 107 -14.64 -4.16 12.81
C PHE A 107 -15.45 -4.30 11.52
N ILE A 108 -14.86 -4.87 10.46
CA ILE A 108 -15.60 -5.15 9.21
C ILE A 108 -16.79 -6.08 9.50
N HIS A 109 -16.57 -7.13 10.31
CA HIS A 109 -17.61 -8.05 10.74
C HIS A 109 -18.71 -7.33 11.55
N LEU A 110 -18.32 -6.52 12.54
CA LEU A 110 -19.25 -5.81 13.42
C LEU A 110 -20.13 -4.80 12.65
N TYR A 111 -19.52 -3.94 11.83
CA TYR A 111 -20.27 -2.89 11.11
C TYR A 111 -21.04 -3.41 9.90
N GLY A 112 -20.49 -4.43 9.22
CA GLY A 112 -21.13 -5.03 8.05
C GLY A 112 -22.09 -6.18 8.34
N LYS A 113 -22.09 -6.72 9.56
CA LYS A 113 -22.83 -7.94 9.94
C LYS A 113 -22.52 -9.13 9.03
N TYR A 114 -21.28 -9.21 8.55
CA TYR A 114 -20.86 -10.27 7.63
C TYR A 114 -20.71 -11.60 8.34
N PRO A 115 -21.02 -12.75 7.73
CA PRO A 115 -20.73 -14.04 8.33
C PRO A 115 -19.21 -14.24 8.50
N PRO A 116 -18.77 -15.00 9.52
CA PRO A 116 -17.35 -15.29 9.72
C PRO A 116 -16.77 -16.03 8.51
N GLY A 117 -15.56 -15.63 8.10
CA GLY A 117 -14.87 -16.25 6.98
C GLY A 117 -15.33 -15.80 5.59
N LEU A 118 -16.34 -14.93 5.46
CA LEU A 118 -16.86 -14.49 4.15
C LEU A 118 -15.73 -14.10 3.19
N PHE A 119 -14.88 -13.16 3.59
CA PHE A 119 -13.80 -12.67 2.75
C PHE A 119 -12.69 -13.70 2.52
N ALA A 120 -12.35 -14.53 3.52
CA ALA A 120 -11.35 -15.58 3.39
C ALA A 120 -11.75 -16.67 2.38
N ASN A 121 -13.05 -16.97 2.32
CA ASN A 121 -13.62 -18.00 1.48
C ASN A 121 -13.95 -17.48 0.08
N THR A 122 -14.36 -16.21 -0.04
CA THR A 122 -14.81 -15.62 -1.30
C THR A 122 -13.68 -14.94 -2.07
N CYS A 123 -12.68 -14.35 -1.39
CA CYS A 123 -11.67 -13.50 -2.00
C CYS A 123 -10.32 -14.19 -2.12
N ARG A 124 -10.09 -14.86 -3.25
CA ARG A 124 -8.79 -15.46 -3.63
C ARG A 124 -8.47 -15.15 -5.09
N GLU A 125 -7.37 -14.43 -5.32
CA GLU A 125 -6.89 -14.07 -6.67
C GLU A 125 -5.64 -14.90 -7.07
N GLY A 126 -4.94 -15.50 -6.09
CA GLY A 126 -3.78 -16.36 -6.32
C GLY A 126 -3.16 -16.89 -5.01
N ASN A 127 -1.93 -17.40 -5.11
CA ASN A 127 -1.18 -17.98 -3.98
C ASN A 127 -0.72 -16.95 -2.94
N SER A 128 -0.61 -15.68 -3.33
CA SER A 128 -0.15 -14.57 -2.47
C SER A 128 -1.31 -13.77 -1.87
N GLY A 129 -2.55 -14.04 -2.26
CA GLY A 129 -3.75 -13.38 -1.74
C GLY A 129 -4.41 -12.42 -2.73
N LEU A 130 -4.86 -11.25 -2.26
CA LEU A 130 -5.50 -10.22 -3.10
C LEU A 130 -4.48 -9.17 -3.51
N LYS A 131 -4.27 -8.98 -4.81
CA LYS A 131 -3.34 -7.97 -5.31
C LYS A 131 -3.93 -6.57 -5.16
N CYS A 132 -3.20 -5.64 -4.54
CA CYS A 132 -3.59 -4.25 -4.45
C CYS A 132 -3.23 -3.47 -5.73
N PRO A 133 -3.96 -2.39 -6.05
CA PRO A 133 -3.56 -1.49 -7.13
C PRO A 133 -2.21 -0.83 -6.80
N ASP A 134 -1.40 -0.60 -7.83
CA ASP A 134 -0.03 -0.08 -7.71
C ASP A 134 0.05 1.39 -7.20
N ASP A 135 -1.05 2.15 -7.29
CA ASP A 135 -1.09 3.60 -6.99
C ASP A 135 -1.65 3.94 -5.59
N ILE A 136 -1.77 2.98 -4.67
CA ILE A 136 -2.40 3.24 -3.36
C ILE A 136 -1.37 3.71 -2.31
N PRO A 137 -1.48 4.95 -1.80
CA PRO A 137 -0.64 5.41 -0.70
C PRO A 137 -0.88 4.56 0.55
N GLN A 138 0.20 4.06 1.16
CA GLN A 138 0.12 3.35 2.44
C GLN A 138 -0.08 4.35 3.58
N VAL A 139 -0.93 4.00 4.54
CA VAL A 139 -1.17 4.80 5.75
C VAL A 139 0.09 4.78 6.63
N GLN A 140 0.44 5.89 7.29
CA GLN A 140 1.52 5.91 8.28
C GLN A 140 0.95 5.72 9.70
N PRO A 141 1.74 5.19 10.65
CA PRO A 141 1.29 5.01 12.03
C PRO A 141 0.86 6.34 12.65
N GLY A 142 -0.30 6.36 13.32
CA GLY A 142 -0.81 7.57 13.98
C GLY A 142 -1.47 8.63 13.07
N GLN A 143 -1.63 8.37 11.77
CA GLN A 143 -2.44 9.24 10.89
C GLN A 143 -3.88 8.73 10.80
N GLU A 144 -4.83 9.53 11.28
CA GLU A 144 -6.26 9.33 11.05
C GLU A 144 -6.54 9.44 9.53
N GLY A 145 -7.25 8.45 8.99
CA GLY A 145 -7.48 8.28 7.56
C GLY A 145 -8.14 9.49 6.89
N LYS A 146 -7.32 10.37 6.31
CA LYS A 146 -7.74 11.31 5.28
C LYS A 146 -7.23 10.76 3.96
N SER A 147 -8.11 10.13 3.19
CA SER A 147 -7.88 9.90 1.76
C SER A 147 -7.34 11.19 1.16
N ALA A 148 -6.13 11.11 0.60
CA ALA A 148 -5.51 12.24 -0.06
C ALA A 148 -6.38 12.63 -1.27
N ALA A 149 -7.28 13.59 -1.07
CA ALA A 149 -7.78 14.39 -2.16
C ALA A 149 -6.56 15.11 -2.73
N ALA A 150 -6.13 14.68 -3.92
CA ALA A 150 -5.04 15.27 -4.67
C ALA A 150 -5.31 16.77 -4.85
N SER A 151 -4.69 17.60 -4.01
CA SER A 151 -4.55 19.02 -4.26
C SER A 151 -3.30 19.18 -5.12
N ALA A 152 -3.48 19.01 -6.42
CA ALA A 152 -2.48 19.38 -7.42
C ALA A 152 -2.32 20.91 -7.37
N VAL A 153 -1.32 21.39 -6.62
CA VAL A 153 -0.87 22.78 -6.70
C VAL A 153 0.25 22.81 -7.75
N PRO A 154 0.09 23.50 -8.90
CA PRO A 154 1.17 23.61 -9.87
C PRO A 154 2.18 24.63 -9.34
N VAL A 155 3.38 24.17 -8.96
CA VAL A 155 4.50 25.09 -8.71
C VAL A 155 5.03 25.53 -10.06
N ALA A 156 4.66 26.74 -10.47
CA ALA A 156 5.20 27.41 -11.64
C ALA A 156 6.72 27.51 -11.52
N MET A 157 7.44 26.88 -12.45
CA MET A 157 8.90 27.01 -12.57
C MET A 157 9.24 28.42 -13.10
N LEU A 158 9.93 29.21 -12.28
CA LEU A 158 10.59 30.43 -12.72
C LEU A 158 11.86 30.05 -13.49
N THR A 159 11.81 30.22 -14.80
CA THR A 159 12.96 30.20 -15.69
C THR A 159 13.75 31.50 -15.52
N ALA A 160 14.96 31.40 -14.94
CA ALA A 160 15.98 32.44 -15.05
C ALA A 160 17.19 31.83 -15.79
N GLY A 161 17.45 32.38 -16.98
CA GLY A 161 18.49 31.92 -17.89
C GLY A 161 19.90 32.29 -17.43
N ALA A 162 20.85 31.42 -17.78
CA ALA A 162 22.25 31.77 -17.96
C ALA A 162 22.80 30.92 -19.10
N THR A 163 22.96 31.55 -20.25
CA THR A 163 23.51 31.02 -21.49
C THR A 163 25.03 30.87 -21.44
N ALA A 164 25.52 29.94 -22.26
CA ALA A 164 26.86 29.84 -22.84
C ALA A 164 28.00 29.32 -21.94
N LEU A 165 28.48 28.10 -22.26
CA LEU A 165 29.84 27.86 -22.77
C LEU A 165 29.97 26.37 -23.14
N SER A 166 29.57 26.03 -24.37
CA SER A 166 29.75 24.70 -24.96
C SER A 166 30.56 24.79 -26.25
N VAL A 167 31.79 25.29 -26.17
CA VAL A 167 32.80 25.19 -27.24
C VAL A 167 34.17 25.06 -26.58
N LEU A 168 34.64 23.85 -26.27
CA LEU A 168 36.09 23.59 -26.13
C LEU A 168 36.53 22.10 -26.11
N ILE A 169 35.69 21.13 -26.47
CA ILE A 169 36.06 19.69 -26.36
C ILE A 169 36.25 19.03 -27.74
N VAL A 170 36.52 19.81 -28.81
CA VAL A 170 36.78 19.23 -30.15
C VAL A 170 38.27 19.18 -30.51
N LEU A 171 39.20 19.70 -29.70
CA LEU A 171 40.62 19.60 -30.03
C LEU A 171 41.52 19.36 -28.80
N SER A 172 41.74 18.09 -28.48
CA SER A 172 42.99 17.55 -27.89
C SER A 172 42.85 16.05 -27.70
#